data_AF-A0A7U7C920-F1
#
_entry.id   AF-A0A7U7C920-F1
#
_cell.length_a   1.000
_cell.length_b   1.000
_cell.length_c   1.000
_cell.angle_alpha   90.00
_cell.angle_beta   90.00
_cell.angle_gamma   90.00
#
_symmetry.space_group_name_H-M   'P 1'
#
loop_
_entity.id
_entity.type
_entity.pdbx_description
1 polymer ?
#
loop_
_entity_poly.entity_id
_entity_poly.type
_entity_poly.pdbx_seq_one_letter_code
_entity_poly.pdbx_strand_id
1 'polypeptide(L)' 'MKMHELEVPYTGKLRRVRVLLPKNYETDRDRSYPIVYFYDGQNVLYSKESFSGYSWKIIPTLEDYSNIQA' A
#
# COMPACT_ATOMS: atom_id res chain seq x y z
N MET A 1 -3.99 2.36 -6.40
CA MET A 1 -3.77 2.53 -4.95
C MET A 1 -4.71 3.57 -4.34
N LYS A 2 -5.28 3.28 -3.17
CA LYS A 2 -6.18 4.20 -2.44
C LYS A 2 -5.50 4.74 -1.18
N MET A 3 -5.64 6.04 -0.93
CA MET A 3 -5.15 6.69 0.29
C MET A 3 -6.29 6.89 1.27
N HIS A 4 -6.00 6.65 2.54
CA HIS A 4 -6.90 6.80 3.66
C HIS A 4 -6.20 7.60 4.76
N GLU A 5 -6.98 8.34 5.55
CA GLU A 5 -6.52 8.97 6.77
C GLU A 5 -7.24 8.33 7.95
N LEU A 6 -6.49 7.88 8.94
CA LEU A 6 -7.01 7.27 10.15
C LEU A 6 -6.59 8.11 11.35
N GLU A 7 -7.55 8.48 12.19
CA GLU A 7 -7.25 9.10 13.46
C GLU A 7 -6.67 8.09 14.44
N VAL A 8 -5.55 8.44 15.06
CA VAL A 8 -4.90 7.59 16.07
C VAL A 8 -5.53 7.89 17.44
N PRO A 9 -6.22 6.93 18.07
CA PRO A 9 -7.09 7.19 19.22
C PRO A 9 -6.42 7.89 20.41
N TYR A 10 -5.13 7.61 20.64
CA TYR A 10 -4.38 8.11 21.78
C TYR A 10 -3.59 9.39 21.52
N THR A 11 -3.59 9.90 20.27
CA THR A 11 -2.93 11.19 19.94
C THR A 11 -3.86 12.19 19.27
N GLY A 12 -5.01 11.76 18.76
CA GLY A 12 -5.90 12.57 17.92
C GLY A 12 -5.30 12.99 16.59
N LYS A 13 -4.09 12.50 16.24
CA LYS A 13 -3.42 12.84 14.99
C LYS A 13 -3.86 11.91 13.87
N LEU A 14 -3.99 12.47 12.68
CA LEU A 14 -4.23 11.71 11.47
C LEU A 14 -2.95 10.99 11.01
N ARG A 15 -3.07 9.71 10.67
CA ARG A 15 -2.05 8.93 9.98
C ARG A 15 -2.54 8.54 8.61
N ARG A 16 -1.67 8.75 7.62
CA ARG A 16 -1.88 8.31 6.25
C ARG A 16 -1.66 6.81 6.12
N VAL A 17 -2.64 6.11 5.58
CA VAL A 17 -2.56 4.69 5.19
C VAL A 17 -2.76 4.60 3.68
N ARG A 18 -1.94 3.78 3.03
CA ARG A 18 -2.04 3.50 1.60
C ARG A 18 -2.37 2.03 1.42
N VAL A 19 -3.42 1.75 0.63
CA VAL A 19 -3.89 0.39 0.36
C VAL A 19 -3.72 0.11 -1.13
N LEU A 20 -3.00 -0.95 -1.42
CA LEU A 20 -2.82 -1.50 -2.76
C LEU A 20 -3.69 -2.74 -2.89
N LEU A 21 -4.59 -2.74 -3.87
CA LEU A 21 -5.55 -3.82 -4.08
C LEU A 21 -5.29 -4.52 -5.43
N PRO A 22 -5.59 -5.83 -5.53
CA PRO A 22 -5.64 -6.53 -6.81
C PRO A 22 -6.64 -5.90 -7.79
N LYS A 23 -6.40 -6.05 -9.10
CA LYS A 23 -7.25 -5.47 -10.17
C LYS A 23 -8.73 -5.85 -10.04
N ASN A 24 -9.02 -7.09 -9.65
CA ASN A 24 -10.38 -7.64 -9.60
C ASN A 24 -11.00 -7.60 -8.19
N TYR A 25 -10.41 -6.84 -7.26
CA TYR A 25 -10.84 -6.85 -5.85
C TYR A 25 -12.32 -6.47 -5.67
N GLU A 26 -12.82 -5.52 -6.45
CA GLU A 26 -14.22 -5.05 -6.36
C GLU A 26 -15.23 -6.04 -6.96
N THR A 27 -14.79 -6.92 -7.85
CA THR A 27 -15.64 -7.88 -8.56
C THR A 27 -15.63 -9.26 -7.92
N ASP A 28 -14.49 -9.70 -7.38
CA ASP A 28 -14.31 -11.03 -6.79
C ASP A 28 -14.77 -11.04 -5.31
N ARG A 29 -16.06 -10.81 -5.06
CA ARG A 29 -16.59 -10.59 -3.70
C ARG A 29 -16.46 -11.78 -2.75
N ASP A 30 -16.38 -13.00 -3.28
CA ASP A 30 -16.25 -14.23 -2.48
C ASP A 30 -14.77 -14.60 -2.19
N ARG A 31 -13.82 -13.83 -2.73
CA ARG A 31 -12.39 -14.14 -2.62
C ARG A 31 -11.75 -13.40 -1.45
N SER A 32 -11.03 -14.15 -0.62
CA SER A 32 -10.15 -13.58 0.40
C SER A 32 -8.73 -13.45 -0.12
N TYR A 33 -8.06 -12.36 0.24
CA TYR A 33 -6.67 -12.10 -0.13
C TYR A 33 -5.79 -12.01 1.13
N PRO A 34 -4.59 -12.61 1.14
CA PRO A 34 -3.65 -12.41 2.24
C PRO A 34 -3.23 -10.94 2.29
N ILE A 35 -3.06 -10.41 3.51
CA ILE A 35 -2.68 -9.01 3.73
C ILE A 35 -1.22 -8.96 4.18
N VAL A 36 -0.44 -8.08 3.55
CA VAL A 36 0.92 -7.75 3.95
C VAL A 36 0.94 -6.32 4.46
N TYR A 37 1.39 -6.12 5.69
CA TYR A 37 1.49 -4.79 6.30
C TYR A 37 2.92 -4.26 6.19
N PHE A 38 3.04 -3.04 5.67
CA PHE A 38 4.30 -2.30 5.65
C PHE A 38 4.19 -1.10 6.60
N TYR A 39 4.90 -1.16 7.72
CA TYR A 39 4.92 -0.06 8.69
C TYR A 39 5.78 1.13 8.22
N ASP A 40 6.81 0.87 7.42
CA ASP A 40 7.64 1.90 6.78
C ASP A 40 7.10 2.24 5.39
N GLY A 41 5.91 2.84 5.34
CA GLY A 41 5.23 3.13 4.08
C GLY A 41 5.96 4.15 3.18
N GLN A 42 6.86 4.96 3.75
CA GLN A 42 7.61 6.00 3.03
C GLN A 42 8.69 5.39 2.13
N ASN A 43 9.42 4.38 2.62
CA ASN A 43 10.50 3.75 1.86
C ASN A 43 10.01 2.65 0.90
N VAL A 44 8.76 2.21 1.03
CA VAL A 44 8.26 1.03 0.30
C VAL A 44 7.83 1.33 -1.13
N LEU A 45 7.13 2.45 -1.37
CA LEU A 45 6.38 2.65 -2.61
C LEU A 45 7.12 3.50 -3.65
N TYR A 46 7.59 4.69 -3.29
CA TYR A 46 8.12 5.66 -4.26
C TYR A 46 9.47 6.19 -3.83
N SER A 47 10.46 6.12 -4.72
CA SER A 47 11.82 6.59 -4.45
C SER A 47 11.88 8.07 -4.09
N LYS A 48 10.99 8.90 -4.64
CA LYS A 48 10.88 10.33 -4.32
C LYS A 48 10.48 10.62 -2.87
N GLU A 49 9.82 9.65 -2.22
CA GLU A 49 9.41 9.75 -0.83
C GLU A 49 10.40 9.03 0.09
N SER A 50 11.20 8.11 -0.43
CA SER A 50 12.17 7.35 0.35
C SER A 50 13.24 8.23 1.00
N PHE A 51 13.60 7.90 2.24
CA PHE A 51 14.68 8.53 2.98
C PHE A 51 16.04 8.40 2.27
N SER A 52 16.32 7.24 1.66
CA SER A 52 17.58 6.98 0.96
C SER A 52 17.59 7.41 -0.51
N GLY A 53 16.47 7.97 -0.99
CA GLY A 53 16.25 8.24 -2.42
C GLY A 53 15.94 6.99 -3.26
N TYR A 54 15.86 5.80 -2.65
CA TYR A 54 15.49 4.55 -3.31
C TYR A 54 14.37 3.84 -2.55
N SER A 55 13.28 3.56 -3.23
CA SER A 55 12.22 2.71 -2.68
C SER A 55 12.59 1.23 -2.78
N TRP A 56 11.84 0.39 -2.06
CA TRP A 56 11.97 -1.06 -2.15
C TRP A 56 11.39 -1.64 -3.44
N LYS A 57 10.86 -0.79 -4.34
CA LYS A 57 10.32 -1.16 -5.66
C LYS A 57 9.23 -2.24 -5.59
N ILE A 58 8.43 -2.24 -4.52
CA ILE A 58 7.42 -3.29 -4.33
C ILE A 58 6.33 -3.24 -5.41
N ILE A 59 5.94 -2.04 -5.88
CA ILE A 59 4.92 -1.89 -6.92
C ILE A 59 5.37 -2.59 -8.21
N PRO A 60 6.54 -2.26 -8.80
CA PRO A 60 7.06 -2.97 -9.97
C PRO A 60 7.13 -4.49 -9.76
N THR A 61 7.66 -4.94 -8.62
CA THR A 61 7.73 -6.37 -8.32
C THR A 61 6.33 -7.01 -8.31
N LEU A 62 5.35 -6.38 -7.69
CA LEU A 62 3.99 -6.89 -7.65
C LEU A 62 3.32 -6.88 -9.03
N GLU A 63 3.55 -5.88 -9.87
CA GLU A 63 3.04 -5.85 -11.24
C GLU A 63 3.60 -6.98 -12.11
N ASP A 64 4.89 -7.32 -11.94
CA ASP A 64 5.54 -8.41 -12.67
C ASP A 64 4.99 -9.80 -12.28
N TYR A 65 4.63 -9.99 -11.00
CA TYR A 65 4.17 -11.28 -10.48
C TYR A 65 2.65 -11.41 -10.37
N SER A 66 1.88 -10.32 -10.48
CA SER A 66 0.45 -10.34 -10.17
C SER A 66 -0.39 -9.27 -10.86
N ASN A 67 -1.68 -9.56 -11.02
CA ASN A 67 -2.69 -8.64 -11.53
C ASN A 67 -3.05 -7.55 -10.49
N ILE A 68 -2.10 -6.71 -10.09
CA ILE A 68 -2.30 -5.64 -9.10
C ILE A 68 -2.43 -4.26 -9.78
N GLN A 69 -3.18 -3.34 -9.16
CA GLN A 69 -3.39 -1.97 -9.67
C GLN A 69 -2.82 -0.93 -8.71
N ALA A 70 -1.67 -0.34 -9.08
CA ALA A 70 -1.03 0.76 -8.37
C ALA A 70 -1.77 2.09 -8.47
#